data_AF-A0A7Y3H4U4-F1
#
_entry.id   AF-A0A7Y3H4U4-F1
#
_cell.length_a   1.000
_cell.length_b   1.000
_cell.length_c   1.000
_cell.angle_alpha   90.00
_cell.angle_beta   90.00
_cell.angle_gamma   90.00
#
_symmetry.space_group_name_H-M   'P 1'
#
loop_
_entity.id
_entity.type
_entity.pdbx_description
1 polymer ?
#
loop_
_entity_poly.entity_id
_entity_poly.type
_entity_poly.pdbx_seq_one_letter_code
_entity_poly.pdbx_strand_id
1 'polypeptide(L)'
;MSEKQTLLSKNIKFLRKRKGLNQEQLASALNIKRSNIAAYEAKNVEPRLRIILEMAKLFDVDLQTFLLQEITNEMPIKSLDSFKSESSSGVIDTTLNKNVSLKEFVEKSMKIKKILDGLKSFYQFRKDRIIEKTPEQENVLADIENFIMLMEHLLSHNENLVKSLEIDRK
;
A
#
# COMPACT_ATOMS: atom_id res chain seq x y z
N MET A 1 -33.97 -12.24 20.88
CA MET A 1 -33.35 -11.83 19.61
C MET A 1 -31.90 -11.46 19.90
N SER A 2 -30.94 -12.31 19.57
CA SER A 2 -29.52 -12.06 19.86
C SER A 2 -28.98 -11.09 18.80
N GLU A 3 -28.81 -9.81 19.15
CA GLU A 3 -28.21 -8.83 18.26
C GLU A 3 -26.75 -9.24 17.97
N LYS A 4 -26.47 -9.47 16.68
CA LYS A 4 -25.17 -9.92 16.19
C LYS A 4 -24.15 -8.79 16.36
N GLN A 5 -23.32 -8.85 17.42
CA GLN A 5 -22.26 -7.86 17.67
C GLN A 5 -21.27 -7.80 16.50
N THR A 6 -20.92 -6.58 16.09
CA THR A 6 -19.85 -6.37 15.11
C THR A 6 -18.48 -6.76 15.69
N LEU A 7 -17.52 -7.05 14.80
CA LEU A 7 -16.14 -7.34 15.18
C LEU A 7 -15.54 -6.21 16.02
N LEU A 8 -15.76 -4.96 15.58
CA LEU A 8 -15.30 -3.76 16.28
C LEU A 8 -15.93 -3.64 17.67
N SER A 9 -17.24 -3.89 17.80
CA SER A 9 -17.93 -3.89 19.10
C SER A 9 -17.32 -4.88 20.08
N LYS A 10 -16.97 -6.09 19.62
CA LYS A 10 -16.28 -7.09 20.43
C LYS A 10 -14.88 -6.63 20.84
N ASN A 11 -14.10 -6.11 19.89
CA ASN A 11 -12.74 -5.63 20.12
C ASN A 11 -12.70 -4.48 21.12
N ILE A 12 -13.61 -3.49 21.02
CA ILE A 12 -13.73 -2.38 21.98
C ILE A 12 -13.94 -2.93 23.39
N LYS A 13 -14.92 -3.82 23.56
CA LYS A 13 -15.26 -4.40 24.86
C LYS A 13 -14.11 -5.22 25.44
N PHE A 14 -13.43 -5.99 24.60
CA PHE A 14 -12.29 -6.82 25.00
C PHE A 14 -11.11 -5.94 25.44
N LEU A 15 -10.68 -4.99 24.61
CA LEU A 15 -9.54 -4.11 24.91
C LEU A 15 -9.79 -3.22 26.14
N ARG A 16 -11.02 -2.71 26.29
CA ARG A 16 -11.41 -1.97 27.49
C ARG A 16 -11.23 -2.79 28.76
N LYS A 17 -11.71 -4.04 28.75
CA LYS A 17 -11.57 -4.96 29.90
C LYS A 17 -10.11 -5.31 30.15
N ARG A 18 -9.31 -5.52 29.09
CA ARG A 18 -7.86 -5.79 29.19
C ARG A 18 -7.11 -4.63 29.86
N LYS A 19 -7.52 -3.39 29.64
CA LYS A 19 -6.99 -2.20 30.33
C LYS A 19 -7.60 -1.96 31.72
N GLY A 20 -8.52 -2.80 32.19
CA GLY A 20 -9.18 -2.66 33.49
C GLY A 20 -10.17 -1.49 33.59
N LEU A 21 -10.61 -0.93 32.46
CA LEU A 21 -11.47 0.24 32.45
C LEU A 21 -12.96 -0.15 32.49
N ASN A 22 -13.76 0.60 33.25
CA ASN A 22 -15.21 0.57 33.10
C ASN A 22 -15.65 1.49 31.94
N GLN A 23 -16.94 1.44 31.56
CA GLN A 23 -17.46 2.22 30.43
C GLN A 23 -17.38 3.74 30.66
N GLU A 24 -17.52 4.20 31.91
CA GLU A 24 -17.41 5.61 32.29
C GLU A 24 -15.97 6.09 32.10
N GLN A 25 -15.00 5.32 32.59
CA GLN A 25 -13.58 5.64 32.51
C GLN A 25 -13.08 5.68 31.06
N LEU A 26 -13.52 4.75 30.22
CA LEU A 26 -13.22 4.79 28.78
C LEU A 26 -13.85 6.02 28.12
N ALA A 27 -15.08 6.35 28.48
CA ALA A 27 -15.76 7.52 27.95
C ALA A 27 -15.05 8.83 28.34
N SER A 28 -14.62 8.95 29.61
CA SER A 28 -13.83 10.06 30.10
C SER A 28 -12.48 10.16 29.40
N ALA A 29 -11.77 9.04 29.20
CA ALA A 29 -10.50 9.02 28.47
C ALA A 29 -10.62 9.49 27.02
N LEU A 30 -11.78 9.25 26.38
CA LEU A 30 -12.07 9.64 25.00
C LEU A 30 -12.86 10.95 24.89
N ASN A 31 -13.13 11.62 26.01
CA ASN A 31 -13.94 12.83 26.11
C ASN A 31 -15.32 12.71 25.41
N ILE A 32 -16.04 11.62 25.68
CA ILE A 32 -17.39 11.35 25.17
C ILE A 32 -18.32 10.89 26.30
N LYS A 33 -19.62 10.83 26.02
CA LYS A 33 -20.62 10.33 26.99
C LYS A 33 -20.53 8.82 27.15
N ARG A 34 -20.70 8.32 28.39
CA ARG A 34 -20.80 6.87 28.70
C ARG A 34 -21.81 6.13 27.81
N SER A 35 -22.94 6.78 27.50
CA SER A 35 -23.97 6.24 26.61
C SER A 35 -23.43 5.83 25.24
N ASN A 36 -22.40 6.53 24.74
CA ASN A 36 -21.79 6.23 23.45
C ASN A 36 -21.00 4.92 23.51
N ILE A 37 -20.18 4.74 24.56
CA ILE A 37 -19.46 3.46 24.77
C ILE A 37 -20.43 2.30 24.90
N ALA A 38 -21.51 2.46 25.67
CA ALA A 38 -22.54 1.43 25.79
C ALA A 38 -23.19 1.11 24.44
N ALA A 39 -23.46 2.11 23.62
CA ALA A 39 -24.01 1.91 22.27
C ALA A 39 -23.02 1.20 21.33
N TYR A 40 -21.74 1.54 21.40
CA TYR A 40 -20.69 0.91 20.59
C TYR A 40 -20.49 -0.58 20.94
N GLU A 41 -20.57 -0.92 22.22
CA GLU A 41 -20.38 -2.31 22.69
C GLU A 41 -21.62 -3.20 22.52
N ALA A 42 -22.82 -2.63 22.60
CA ALA A 42 -24.06 -3.41 22.74
C ALA A 42 -25.13 -3.16 21.68
N LYS A 43 -25.17 -1.99 21.02
CA LYS A 43 -26.27 -1.58 20.12
C LYS A 43 -25.88 -1.53 18.64
N ASN A 44 -24.77 -2.17 18.25
CA ASN A 44 -24.23 -2.12 16.89
C ASN A 44 -24.09 -0.70 16.30
N VAL A 45 -23.90 0.31 17.16
CA VAL A 45 -23.61 1.67 16.71
C VAL A 45 -22.13 1.76 16.41
N GLU A 46 -21.80 2.22 15.21
CA GLU A 46 -20.39 2.36 14.82
C GLU A 46 -19.81 3.69 15.33
N PRO A 47 -18.63 3.68 15.98
CA PRO A 47 -17.96 4.91 16.38
C PRO A 47 -17.51 5.72 15.17
N ARG A 48 -17.42 7.05 15.32
CA ARG A 48 -16.82 7.90 14.28
C ARG A 48 -15.32 7.62 14.18
N LEU A 49 -14.74 7.79 12.99
CA LEU A 49 -13.32 7.56 12.72
C LEU A 49 -12.39 8.18 13.78
N ARG A 50 -12.64 9.43 14.18
CA ARG A 50 -11.88 10.10 15.26
C ARG A 50 -11.83 9.26 16.55
N ILE A 51 -12.97 8.72 16.98
CA ILE A 51 -13.06 7.92 18.21
C ILE A 51 -12.32 6.59 18.03
N ILE A 52 -12.42 5.97 16.86
CA ILE A 52 -11.68 4.73 16.55
C ILE A 52 -10.16 4.97 16.65
N LEU A 53 -9.66 6.08 16.09
CA LEU A 53 -8.24 6.44 16.16
C LEU A 53 -7.78 6.70 17.60
N GLU A 54 -8.57 7.41 18.40
CA GLU A 54 -8.24 7.66 19.81
C GLU A 54 -8.29 6.37 20.64
N MET A 55 -9.23 5.47 20.36
CA MET A 55 -9.26 4.13 20.98
C MET A 55 -8.02 3.31 20.61
N ALA A 56 -7.62 3.28 19.33
CA ALA A 56 -6.45 2.56 18.88
C ALA A 56 -5.17 3.04 19.59
N LYS A 57 -5.01 4.37 19.75
CA LYS A 57 -3.93 4.97 20.55
C LYS A 57 -3.99 4.59 22.03
N LEU A 58 -5.16 4.72 22.65
CA LEU A 58 -5.35 4.42 24.08
C LEU A 58 -5.06 2.94 24.39
N PHE A 59 -5.45 2.05 23.49
CA PHE A 59 -5.26 0.62 23.63
C PHE A 59 -3.88 0.14 23.16
N ASP A 60 -3.09 1.00 22.53
CA ASP A 60 -1.82 0.69 21.89
C ASP A 60 -1.94 -0.52 20.93
N VAL A 61 -2.86 -0.39 19.98
CA VAL A 61 -3.13 -1.41 18.97
C VAL A 61 -3.12 -0.81 17.57
N ASP A 62 -2.57 -1.55 16.61
CA ASP A 62 -2.66 -1.20 15.20
C ASP A 62 -4.11 -1.12 14.70
N LEU A 63 -4.39 -0.15 13.82
CA LEU A 63 -5.74 0.11 13.33
C LEU A 63 -6.28 -1.04 12.47
N GLN A 64 -5.44 -1.70 11.67
CA GLN A 64 -5.88 -2.84 10.86
C GLN A 64 -6.25 -4.01 11.77
N THR A 65 -5.42 -4.34 12.76
CA THR A 65 -5.74 -5.37 13.76
C THR A 65 -7.02 -5.02 14.51
N PHE A 66 -7.21 -3.75 14.88
CA PHE A 66 -8.38 -3.30 15.62
C PHE A 66 -9.70 -3.43 14.83
N LEU A 67 -9.66 -3.25 13.50
CA LEU A 67 -10.85 -3.25 12.64
C LEU A 67 -11.12 -4.58 11.92
N LEU A 68 -10.08 -5.34 11.57
CA LEU A 68 -10.18 -6.47 10.64
C LEU A 68 -9.99 -7.84 11.29
N GLN A 69 -9.51 -7.91 12.54
CA GLN A 69 -9.20 -9.17 13.23
C GLN A 69 -9.92 -9.25 14.58
N GLU A 70 -10.32 -10.45 15.01
CA GLU A 70 -10.91 -10.65 16.34
C GLU A 70 -9.77 -10.75 17.36
N ILE A 71 -9.71 -9.77 18.27
CA ILE A 71 -8.63 -9.71 19.26
C ILE A 71 -9.01 -10.61 20.45
N THR A 72 -8.24 -11.67 20.65
CA THR A 72 -8.38 -12.61 21.77
C THR A 72 -7.09 -12.64 22.62
N ASN A 73 -7.13 -13.34 23.76
CA ASN A 73 -5.97 -13.46 24.66
C ASN A 73 -4.78 -14.20 24.02
N GLU A 74 -5.01 -15.01 22.99
CA GLU A 74 -4.00 -15.86 22.36
C GLU A 74 -3.24 -15.15 21.22
N MET A 75 -3.65 -13.92 20.85
CA MET A 75 -3.01 -13.17 19.77
C MET A 75 -1.96 -12.18 20.28
N PRO A 76 -0.77 -12.11 19.64
CA PRO A 76 0.15 -11.01 19.85
C PRO A 76 -0.48 -9.72 19.31
N ILE A 77 -0.79 -8.78 20.20
CA ILE A 77 -1.25 -7.44 19.79
C ILE A 77 -0.06 -6.73 19.16
N LYS A 78 -0.17 -6.38 17.88
CA LYS A 78 0.78 -5.49 17.22
C LYS A 78 0.60 -4.09 17.81
N SER A 79 1.59 -3.63 18.57
CA SER A 79 1.56 -2.32 19.24
C SER A 79 1.65 -1.19 18.21
N LEU A 80 1.05 -0.06 18.53
CA LEU A 80 1.11 1.14 17.69
C LEU A 80 2.55 1.67 17.60
N ASP A 81 3.34 1.50 18.67
CA ASP A 81 4.74 1.94 18.74
C ASP A 81 5.71 1.06 17.93
N SER A 82 5.31 -0.15 17.51
CA SER A 82 6.12 -0.97 16.58
C SER A 82 6.36 -0.30 15.21
N PHE A 83 5.60 0.77 14.90
CA PHE A 83 5.81 1.62 13.74
C PHE A 83 6.66 2.88 14.01
N LYS A 84 6.89 3.26 15.27
CA LYS A 84 7.64 4.50 15.59
C LYS A 84 9.16 4.34 15.52
N SER A 85 9.68 3.13 15.54
CA SER A 85 11.15 2.93 15.48
C SER A 85 11.76 3.14 14.10
N GLU A 86 10.96 3.46 13.07
CA GLU A 86 11.43 3.85 11.73
C GLU A 86 10.96 5.26 11.34
N SER A 87 10.62 6.12 12.30
CA SER A 87 10.13 7.48 12.04
C SER A 87 11.20 8.56 12.29
N SER A 88 12.18 8.68 11.39
CA SER A 88 12.78 10.00 11.06
C SER A 88 12.21 10.46 9.72
N SER A 89 11.45 11.56 9.76
CA SER A 89 11.02 12.40 8.63
C SER A 89 9.93 11.81 7.72
N GLY A 90 8.73 12.40 7.84
CA GLY A 90 7.49 11.91 7.29
C GLY A 90 7.33 12.00 5.77
N VAL A 91 6.69 10.96 5.23
CA VAL A 91 5.63 11.07 4.22
C VAL A 91 4.48 10.20 4.70
N ILE A 92 3.26 10.77 4.73
CA ILE A 92 2.03 10.04 5.04
C ILE A 92 1.84 8.98 3.96
N ASP A 93 2.13 7.73 4.31
CA ASP A 93 1.97 6.59 3.43
C ASP A 93 0.47 6.30 3.28
N THR A 94 -0.19 6.99 2.35
CA THR A 94 -1.40 6.48 1.69
C THR A 94 -1.00 5.26 0.86
N THR A 95 -0.66 4.16 1.52
CA THR A 95 -0.47 2.85 0.90
C THR A 95 -1.83 2.27 0.53
N LEU A 96 -2.37 2.80 -0.58
CA LEU A 96 -3.08 1.97 -1.54
C LEU A 96 -2.13 0.82 -1.91
N ASN A 97 -2.38 -0.36 -1.34
CA ASN A 97 -1.99 -1.67 -1.86
C ASN A 97 -0.64 -1.69 -2.62
N LYS A 98 0.46 -1.33 -1.95
CA LYS A 98 1.79 -1.14 -2.56
C LYS A 98 2.62 -2.42 -2.56
N ASN A 99 2.00 -3.56 -2.91
CA ASN A 99 2.74 -4.77 -3.28
C ASN A 99 3.04 -4.82 -4.78
N VAL A 100 3.07 -3.68 -5.47
CA VAL A 100 4.01 -3.52 -6.59
C VAL A 100 5.26 -2.91 -5.96
N SER A 101 6.17 -3.77 -5.52
CA SER A 101 7.44 -3.33 -4.96
C SER A 101 8.17 -2.49 -6.01
N LEU A 102 8.60 -1.27 -5.65
CA LEU A 102 9.43 -0.43 -6.54
C LEU A 102 10.62 -1.23 -7.10
N LYS A 103 11.15 -2.15 -6.28
CA LYS A 103 12.17 -3.11 -6.67
C LYS A 103 11.72 -4.01 -7.83
N GLU A 104 10.50 -4.56 -7.77
CA GLU A 104 9.94 -5.35 -8.88
C GLU A 104 9.76 -4.51 -10.15
N PHE A 105 9.35 -3.24 -10.02
CA PHE A 105 9.21 -2.34 -11.17
C PHE A 105 10.57 -2.06 -11.83
N VAL A 106 11.61 -1.79 -11.03
CA VAL A 106 12.99 -1.62 -11.50
C VAL A 106 13.51 -2.90 -12.14
N GLU A 107 13.30 -4.05 -11.51
CA GLU A 107 13.70 -5.35 -12.06
C GLU A 107 13.00 -5.67 -13.40
N LYS A 108 11.69 -5.42 -13.49
CA LYS A 108 10.94 -5.59 -14.74
C LYS A 108 11.43 -4.64 -15.83
N SER A 109 11.66 -3.36 -15.49
CA SER A 109 12.18 -2.37 -16.43
C SER A 109 13.58 -2.75 -16.96
N MET A 110 14.46 -3.24 -16.08
CA MET A 110 15.79 -3.75 -16.46
C MET A 110 15.71 -4.98 -17.37
N LYS A 111 14.76 -5.89 -17.13
CA LYS A 111 14.53 -7.05 -18.03
C LYS A 111 14.08 -6.60 -19.41
N ILE A 112 13.13 -5.66 -19.49
CA ILE A 112 12.64 -5.12 -20.77
C ILE A 112 13.77 -4.42 -21.53
N LYS A 113 14.60 -3.62 -20.85
CA LYS A 113 15.76 -2.95 -21.45
C LYS A 113 16.73 -3.94 -22.10
N LYS A 114 17.10 -5.02 -21.39
CA LYS A 114 17.96 -6.08 -21.93
C LYS A 114 17.37 -6.77 -23.16
N ILE A 115 16.06 -7.01 -23.16
CA ILE A 115 15.37 -7.61 -24.31
C ILE A 115 15.42 -6.63 -25.50
N LEU A 116 15.17 -5.34 -25.26
CA LEU A 116 15.20 -4.31 -26.30
C LEU A 116 16.59 -4.18 -26.92
N ASP A 117 17.65 -4.20 -26.12
CA ASP A 117 19.04 -4.16 -26.61
C ASP A 117 19.37 -5.36 -27.50
N GLY A 118 18.90 -6.55 -27.11
CA GLY A 118 19.03 -7.77 -27.91
C GLY A 118 18.28 -7.69 -29.24
N LEU A 119 17.02 -7.23 -29.20
CA LEU A 119 16.20 -7.02 -30.40
C LEU A 119 16.81 -5.97 -31.34
N LYS A 120 17.33 -4.87 -30.79
CA LYS A 120 18.01 -3.82 -31.55
C LYS A 120 19.26 -4.35 -32.24
N SER A 121 20.08 -5.12 -31.53
CA SER A 121 21.29 -5.75 -32.09
C SER A 121 20.93 -6.74 -33.22
N PHE A 122 19.91 -7.55 -33.01
CA PHE A 122 19.42 -8.50 -34.01
C PHE A 122 18.81 -7.80 -35.23
N TYR A 123 18.04 -6.73 -35.01
CA TYR A 123 17.47 -5.89 -36.05
C TYR A 123 18.57 -5.26 -36.91
N GLN A 124 19.58 -4.64 -36.30
CA GLN A 124 20.70 -4.03 -37.03
C GLN A 124 21.44 -5.07 -37.86
N PHE A 125 21.77 -6.23 -37.27
CA PHE A 125 22.40 -7.33 -37.99
C PHE A 125 21.60 -7.82 -39.20
N ARG A 126 20.26 -7.85 -39.11
CA ARG A 126 19.40 -8.19 -40.25
C ARG A 126 19.32 -7.06 -41.26
N LYS A 127 19.19 -5.82 -40.80
CA LYS A 127 19.11 -4.62 -41.64
C LYS A 127 20.36 -4.49 -42.52
N ASP A 128 21.53 -4.75 -41.96
CA ASP A 128 22.83 -4.67 -42.66
C ASP A 128 23.00 -5.78 -43.73
N ARG A 129 22.23 -6.86 -43.65
CA ARG A 129 22.27 -7.98 -44.61
C ARG A 129 21.28 -7.84 -45.76
N ILE A 130 20.37 -6.87 -45.71
CA ILE A 130 19.38 -6.64 -46.76
C ILE A 130 19.95 -5.59 -47.72
N ILE A 131 20.40 -6.05 -48.89
CA ILE A 131 21.06 -5.23 -49.92
C ILE A 131 20.04 -4.47 -50.78
N GLU A 132 18.89 -5.09 -51.09
CA GLU A 132 17.75 -4.48 -51.79
C GLU A 132 16.49 -4.66 -50.97
N LYS A 133 15.70 -3.59 -50.81
CA LYS A 133 14.48 -3.58 -50.03
C LYS A 133 13.28 -3.35 -50.94
N THR A 134 12.23 -4.15 -50.79
CA THR A 134 10.94 -3.81 -51.38
C THR A 134 10.30 -2.66 -50.59
N PRO A 135 9.41 -1.85 -51.20
CA PRO A 135 8.71 -0.77 -50.49
C PRO A 135 7.95 -1.26 -49.24
N GLU A 136 7.41 -2.48 -49.30
CA GLU A 136 6.76 -3.14 -48.16
C GLU A 136 7.76 -3.44 -47.03
N GLN A 137 8.96 -3.92 -47.37
CA GLN A 137 10.02 -4.17 -46.39
C GLN A 137 10.55 -2.88 -45.78
N GLU A 138 10.62 -1.78 -46.53
CA GLU A 138 10.99 -0.46 -46.00
C GLU A 138 9.99 0.04 -44.95
N ASN A 139 8.69 -0.06 -45.25
CA ASN A 139 7.64 0.32 -44.30
C ASN A 139 7.72 -0.50 -43.00
N VAL A 140 7.89 -1.83 -43.12
CA VAL A 140 8.04 -2.70 -41.95
C VAL A 140 9.30 -2.36 -41.14
N LEU A 141 10.42 -2.04 -41.80
CA LEU A 141 11.64 -1.64 -41.12
C LEU A 141 11.47 -0.31 -40.38
N ALA A 142 10.74 0.65 -40.96
CA ALA A 142 10.42 1.93 -40.34
C ALA A 142 9.49 1.75 -39.12
N ASP A 143 8.49 0.88 -39.22
CA ASP A 143 7.62 0.55 -38.09
C ASP A 143 8.39 -0.07 -36.92
N ILE A 144 9.38 -0.93 -37.22
CA ILE A 144 10.26 -1.51 -36.20
C ILE A 144 11.14 -0.42 -35.55
N GLU A 145 11.67 0.52 -36.32
CA GLU A 145 12.43 1.67 -35.78
C GLU A 145 11.56 2.53 -34.87
N ASN A 146 10.34 2.86 -35.30
CA ASN A 146 9.37 3.61 -34.51
C ASN A 146 9.04 2.89 -33.19
N PHE A 147 8.85 1.57 -33.24
CA PHE A 147 8.61 0.76 -32.04
C PHE A 147 9.81 0.77 -31.09
N ILE A 148 11.04 0.61 -31.61
CA ILE A 148 12.26 0.68 -30.78
C ILE A 148 12.37 2.05 -30.11
N MET A 149 12.17 3.14 -30.87
CA MET A 149 12.20 4.50 -30.32
C MET A 149 11.16 4.70 -29.23
N LEU A 150 9.92 4.26 -29.43
CA LEU A 150 8.86 4.36 -28.43
C LEU A 150 9.22 3.62 -27.14
N MET A 151 9.78 2.41 -27.27
CA MET A 151 10.22 1.60 -26.14
C MET A 151 11.39 2.25 -25.38
N GLU A 152 12.34 2.85 -26.08
CA GLU A 152 13.44 3.60 -25.48
C GLU A 152 12.92 4.82 -24.69
N HIS A 153 11.97 5.57 -25.26
CA HIS A 153 11.33 6.69 -24.56
C HIS A 153 10.57 6.25 -23.31
N LEU A 154 9.81 5.15 -23.39
CA LEU A 154 9.09 4.60 -22.25
C LEU A 154 10.04 4.18 -21.12
N LEU A 155 11.14 3.48 -21.47
CA LEU A 155 12.14 3.07 -20.49
C LEU A 155 12.87 4.27 -19.87
N SER A 156 13.19 5.29 -20.67
CA SER A 156 13.78 6.54 -20.17
C SER A 156 12.84 7.25 -19.19
N HIS A 157 11.55 7.30 -19.50
CA HIS A 157 10.55 7.87 -18.59
C HIS A 157 10.45 7.08 -17.28
N ASN A 158 10.46 5.74 -17.35
CA ASN A 158 10.48 4.87 -16.17
C ASN A 158 11.73 5.12 -15.32
N GLU A 159 12.91 5.27 -15.92
CA GLU A 159 14.15 5.60 -15.21
C GLU A 159 14.06 6.97 -14.50
N ASN A 160 13.50 7.98 -15.16
CA ASN A 160 13.31 9.31 -14.58
C ASN A 160 12.30 9.30 -13.42
N LEU A 161 11.23 8.52 -13.55
CA LEU A 161 10.23 8.32 -12.50
C LEU A 161 10.87 7.66 -11.28
N VAL A 162 11.65 6.59 -11.49
CA VAL A 162 12.38 5.91 -10.41
C VAL A 162 13.34 6.86 -9.71
N LYS A 163 14.16 7.63 -10.46
CA LYS A 163 15.08 8.62 -9.89
C LYS A 163 14.36 9.68 -9.08
N SER A 164 13.24 10.21 -9.57
CA SER A 164 12.45 11.23 -8.87
C SER A 164 11.90 10.69 -7.54
N LEU A 165 11.38 9.46 -7.56
CA LEU A 165 10.89 8.79 -6.35
C LEU A 165 11.99 8.38 -5.35
N GLU A 166 13.23 8.19 -5.81
CA GLU A 166 14.39 7.92 -4.95
C GLU A 166 14.95 9.21 -4.33
N ILE A 167 14.88 10.34 -5.03
CA ILE A 167 15.30 11.66 -4.54
C ILE A 167 14.39 12.12 -3.40
N ASP A 168 13.07 11.92 -3.51
CA ASP A 168 12.10 12.28 -2.47
C ASP A 168 12.23 11.46 -1.17
N ARG A 169 13.08 10.42 -1.14
CA ARG A 169 13.37 9.61 0.06
C ARG A 169 14.64 10.01 0.82
N LYS A 170 15.45 10.95 0.31
CA LYS A 170 16.67 11.45 0.99
C LYS A 170 16.42 12.81 1.63
#